data_AF-A0A841FAH2-F1
#
_entry.id   AF-A0A841FAH2-F1
#
_cell.length_a   1.000
_cell.length_b   1.000
_cell.length_c   1.000
_cell.angle_alpha   90.00
_cell.angle_beta   90.00
_cell.angle_gamma   90.00
#
_symmetry.space_group_name_H-M   'P 1'
#
loop_
_entity.id
_entity.type
_entity.pdbx_description
1 polymer ?
#
loop_
_entity_poly.entity_id
_entity_poly.type
_entity_poly.pdbx_seq_one_letter_code
_entity_poly.pdbx_strand_id
1 'polypeptide(L)'
;METFTVTDPERIAAVLHDERFTVVPPREDESGGLAWVRRNVGRFAEGEPHRRRRALAVAEIAALDPTALRTAARDTAAGLLVAGTPLAELPGEVTARVLGEALGATDLDAFAAAVPVVAAGYLTGGEPSAETDAAVEVLRAQLGPGGDEEVAARVSLPLQAYAATAKLAATALGFASAPGPVEEAVDLAFTEDRPVPVLRRISAADTVVGGETIPAGAELVLSPITRETAFGTGRRPCPAEAQAVALVAGIVEAVRAR
;
A
#
# COMPACT_ATOMS: atom_id res chain seq x y z
N MET A 1 10.75 19.65 14.88
CA MET A 1 10.74 18.19 15.08
C MET A 1 12.08 17.69 14.59
N GLU A 2 12.87 17.06 15.47
CA GLU A 2 14.15 16.47 15.07
C GLU A 2 13.90 15.20 14.25
N THR A 3 14.71 14.94 13.23
CA THR A 3 14.53 13.81 12.31
C THR A 3 15.78 12.95 12.25
N PHE A 4 15.62 11.65 12.51
CA PHE A 4 16.66 10.63 12.48
C PHE A 4 16.43 9.70 11.29
N THR A 5 17.49 9.40 10.53
CA THR A 5 17.41 8.42 9.43
C THR A 5 18.03 7.10 9.89
N VAL A 6 17.27 6.01 9.77
CA VAL A 6 17.70 4.66 10.16
C VAL A 6 17.71 3.76 8.93
N THR A 7 18.89 3.26 8.58
CA THR A 7 19.10 2.37 7.40
C THR A 7 19.53 0.96 7.79
N ASP A 8 20.02 0.78 9.02
CA ASP A 8 20.48 -0.51 9.54
C ASP A 8 19.28 -1.46 9.83
N PRO A 9 19.26 -2.70 9.27
CA PRO A 9 18.14 -3.63 9.44
C PRO A 9 17.79 -3.96 10.88
N GLU A 10 18.80 -4.17 11.73
CA GLU A 10 18.58 -4.56 13.13
C GLU A 10 17.97 -3.40 13.91
N ARG A 11 18.47 -2.18 13.70
CA ARG A 11 17.87 -0.96 14.27
C ARG A 11 16.45 -0.71 13.74
N ILE A 12 16.21 -0.93 12.45
CA ILE A 12 14.87 -0.82 11.87
C ILE A 12 13.93 -1.83 12.53
N ALA A 13 14.35 -3.10 12.65
CA ALA A 13 13.56 -4.13 13.30
C ALA A 13 13.27 -3.78 14.77
N ALA A 14 14.26 -3.30 15.52
CA ALA A 14 14.10 -2.86 16.90
C ALA A 14 13.05 -1.74 17.02
N VAL A 15 13.13 -0.72 16.16
CA VAL A 15 12.13 0.37 16.12
C VAL A 15 10.72 -0.16 15.79
N LEU A 16 10.59 -1.09 14.86
CA LEU A 16 9.29 -1.64 14.45
C LEU A 16 8.64 -2.55 15.50
N HIS A 17 9.42 -3.13 16.42
CA HIS A 17 8.93 -3.96 17.54
C HIS A 17 8.61 -3.14 18.80
N ASP A 18 9.26 -2.00 19.00
CA ASP A 18 9.15 -1.22 20.23
C ASP A 18 7.88 -0.33 20.24
N GLU A 19 7.11 -0.42 21.32
CA GLU A 19 5.84 0.29 21.50
C GLU A 19 5.98 1.81 21.64
N ARG A 20 7.17 2.28 22.01
CA ARG A 20 7.48 3.70 22.12
C ARG A 20 7.57 4.38 20.77
N PHE A 21 7.72 3.64 19.66
CA PHE A 21 7.70 4.22 18.32
C PHE A 21 6.33 4.08 17.68
N THR A 22 5.59 5.17 17.63
CA THR A 22 4.22 5.21 17.11
C THR A 22 4.19 5.67 15.66
N VAL A 23 3.09 5.40 14.96
CA VAL A 23 2.82 6.00 13.65
C VAL A 23 2.58 7.51 13.77
N VAL A 24 2.77 8.24 12.67
CA VAL A 24 2.37 9.64 12.56
C VAL A 24 0.83 9.68 12.45
N PRO A 25 0.09 10.25 13.41
CA PRO A 25 -1.36 10.35 13.31
C PRO A 25 -1.74 11.38 12.22
N PRO A 26 -2.98 11.30 11.68
CA PRO A 26 -3.50 12.37 10.82
C PRO A 26 -3.59 13.66 11.64
N ARG A 27 -3.40 14.82 11.02
CA ARG A 27 -3.50 16.09 11.76
C ARG A 27 -4.95 16.36 12.14
N GLU A 28 -5.16 16.97 13.31
CA GLU A 28 -6.51 17.26 13.82
C GLU A 28 -7.27 18.29 12.96
N ASP A 29 -6.53 19.18 12.27
CA ASP A 29 -7.03 20.21 11.37
C ASP A 29 -7.30 19.70 9.93
N GLU A 30 -6.90 18.47 9.59
CA GLU A 30 -7.21 17.87 8.29
C GLU A 30 -8.74 17.72 8.13
N SER A 31 -9.28 18.14 6.97
CA SER A 31 -10.69 18.01 6.63
C SER A 31 -10.87 17.43 5.22
N GLY A 32 -12.11 17.06 4.86
CA GLY A 32 -12.43 16.46 3.56
C GLY A 32 -12.36 14.93 3.55
N GLY A 33 -12.54 14.35 2.37
CA GLY A 33 -12.62 12.90 2.14
C GLY A 33 -11.31 12.19 2.50
N LEU A 34 -10.16 12.79 2.19
CA LEU A 34 -8.86 12.20 2.52
C LEU A 34 -8.64 12.12 4.04
N ALA A 35 -9.03 13.17 4.76
CA ALA A 35 -9.00 13.20 6.22
C ALA A 35 -9.92 12.13 6.81
N TRP A 36 -11.13 11.96 6.24
CA TRP A 36 -12.05 10.89 6.64
C TRP A 36 -11.43 9.51 6.49
N VAL A 37 -10.81 9.19 5.34
CA VAL A 37 -10.14 7.90 5.14
C VAL A 37 -9.03 7.70 6.18
N ARG A 38 -8.13 8.68 6.33
CA ARG A 38 -6.97 8.61 7.24
C ARG A 38 -7.39 8.45 8.71
N ARG A 39 -8.48 9.09 9.13
CA ARG A 39 -9.03 8.98 10.50
C ARG A 39 -9.66 7.63 10.81
N ASN A 40 -10.12 6.88 9.81
CA ASN A 40 -10.88 5.63 9.98
C ASN A 40 -10.09 4.34 9.70
N VAL A 41 -8.82 4.43 9.30
CA VAL A 41 -7.97 3.25 9.01
C VAL A 41 -6.97 2.95 10.14
N GLY A 42 -6.49 1.70 10.20
CA GLY A 42 -5.50 1.28 11.20
C GLY A 42 -4.09 1.88 10.98
N ARG A 43 -3.77 2.29 9.74
CA ARG A 43 -2.43 2.76 9.36
C ARG A 43 -1.95 3.97 10.17
N PHE A 44 -2.87 4.85 10.56
CA PHE A 44 -2.58 6.09 11.30
C PHE A 44 -3.10 6.08 12.74
N ALA A 45 -3.46 4.89 13.25
CA ALA A 45 -3.97 4.71 14.59
C ALA A 45 -2.98 3.91 15.44
N GLU A 46 -3.06 4.06 16.77
CA GLU A 46 -2.36 3.25 17.77
C GLU A 46 -3.35 2.53 18.70
N GLY A 47 -2.85 1.58 19.50
CA GLY A 47 -3.61 0.93 20.56
C GLY A 47 -4.88 0.21 20.08
N GLU A 48 -5.99 0.39 20.80
CA GLU A 48 -7.26 -0.29 20.51
C GLU A 48 -7.89 0.13 19.16
N PRO A 49 -7.94 1.43 18.79
CA PRO A 49 -8.37 1.83 17.45
C PRO A 49 -7.58 1.16 16.33
N HIS A 50 -6.25 1.02 16.48
CA HIS A 50 -5.43 0.28 15.51
C HIS A 50 -5.86 -1.19 15.41
N ARG A 51 -5.97 -1.90 16.54
CA ARG A 51 -6.34 -3.32 16.55
C ARG A 51 -7.66 -3.56 15.83
N ARG A 52 -8.70 -2.80 16.19
CA ARG A 52 -10.03 -2.92 15.58
C ARG A 52 -10.01 -2.65 14.08
N ARG A 53 -9.46 -1.51 13.65
CA ARG A 53 -9.43 -1.12 12.22
C ARG A 53 -8.52 -2.01 11.38
N ARG A 54 -7.42 -2.50 11.94
CA ARG A 54 -6.56 -3.48 11.28
C ARG A 54 -7.28 -4.80 11.09
N ALA A 55 -8.06 -5.25 12.07
CA ALA A 55 -8.83 -6.49 11.95
C ALA A 55 -9.80 -6.44 10.77
N LEU A 56 -10.45 -5.30 10.54
CA LEU A 56 -11.31 -5.08 9.37
C LEU A 56 -10.53 -5.24 8.05
N ALA A 57 -9.41 -4.53 7.90
CA ALA A 57 -8.60 -4.62 6.68
C ALA A 57 -8.03 -6.05 6.46
N VAL A 58 -7.62 -6.74 7.53
CA VAL A 58 -7.13 -8.12 7.46
C VAL A 58 -8.25 -9.08 7.05
N ALA A 59 -9.48 -8.88 7.53
CA ALA A 59 -10.62 -9.70 7.13
C ALA A 59 -10.94 -9.54 5.64
N GLU A 60 -10.94 -8.31 5.13
CA GLU A 60 -11.12 -8.04 3.70
C GLU A 60 -9.99 -8.68 2.86
N ILE A 61 -8.72 -8.54 3.27
CA ILE A 61 -7.58 -9.16 2.58
C ILE A 61 -7.66 -10.69 2.59
N ALA A 62 -8.11 -11.30 3.68
CA ALA A 62 -8.26 -12.74 3.79
C ALA A 62 -9.30 -13.32 2.82
N ALA A 63 -10.28 -12.50 2.38
CA ALA A 63 -11.24 -12.88 1.36
C ALA A 63 -10.66 -12.79 -0.07
N LEU A 64 -9.54 -12.09 -0.26
CA LEU A 64 -8.87 -11.97 -1.56
C LEU A 64 -7.94 -13.17 -1.81
N ASP A 65 -8.39 -14.10 -2.65
CA ASP A 65 -7.58 -15.25 -3.08
C ASP A 65 -6.42 -14.80 -4.00
N PRO A 66 -5.15 -14.99 -3.61
CA PRO A 66 -4.01 -14.66 -4.46
C PRO A 66 -4.04 -15.36 -5.83
N THR A 67 -4.57 -16.59 -5.93
CA THR A 67 -4.60 -17.32 -7.21
C THR A 67 -5.59 -16.68 -8.18
N ALA A 68 -6.79 -16.32 -7.69
CA ALA A 68 -7.76 -15.56 -8.44
C ALA A 68 -7.23 -14.19 -8.86
N LEU A 69 -6.55 -13.45 -7.94
CA LEU A 69 -5.96 -12.15 -8.25
C LEU A 69 -4.89 -12.22 -9.34
N ARG A 70 -4.02 -13.25 -9.32
CA ARG A 70 -3.01 -13.45 -10.37
C ARG A 70 -3.67 -13.66 -11.74
N THR A 71 -4.71 -14.49 -11.78
CA THR A 71 -5.45 -14.80 -13.01
C THR A 71 -6.13 -13.55 -13.54
N ALA A 72 -6.85 -12.81 -12.69
CA ALA A 72 -7.51 -11.56 -13.06
C ALA A 72 -6.49 -10.53 -13.55
N ALA A 73 -5.37 -10.35 -12.84
CA ALA A 73 -4.31 -9.43 -13.26
C ALA A 73 -3.73 -9.78 -14.62
N ARG A 74 -3.51 -11.07 -14.91
CA ARG A 74 -3.05 -11.53 -16.23
C ARG A 74 -4.06 -11.20 -17.33
N ASP A 75 -5.34 -11.52 -17.10
CA ASP A 75 -6.38 -11.32 -18.10
C ASP A 75 -6.68 -9.82 -18.35
N THR A 76 -6.78 -9.02 -17.27
CA THR A 76 -6.92 -7.57 -17.36
C THR A 76 -5.72 -6.93 -18.06
N ALA A 77 -4.49 -7.33 -17.70
CA ALA A 77 -3.28 -6.81 -18.34
C ALA A 77 -3.25 -7.14 -19.84
N ALA A 78 -3.58 -8.38 -20.23
CA ALA A 78 -3.65 -8.77 -21.63
C ALA A 78 -4.69 -7.94 -22.41
N GLY A 79 -5.87 -7.71 -21.83
CA GLY A 79 -6.91 -6.88 -22.43
C GLY A 79 -6.46 -5.42 -22.64
N LEU A 80 -5.84 -4.82 -21.63
CA LEU A 80 -5.31 -3.44 -21.71
C LEU A 80 -4.17 -3.32 -22.73
N LEU A 81 -3.30 -4.32 -22.82
CA LEU A 81 -2.23 -4.36 -23.82
C LEU A 81 -2.76 -4.43 -25.24
N VAL A 82 -3.85 -5.18 -25.48
CA VAL A 82 -4.56 -5.23 -26.77
C VAL A 82 -5.22 -3.89 -27.07
N ALA A 83 -5.77 -3.22 -26.05
CA ALA A 83 -6.34 -1.87 -26.17
C ALA A 83 -5.29 -0.76 -26.36
N GLY A 84 -4.00 -1.09 -26.28
CA GLY A 84 -2.90 -0.15 -26.52
C GLY A 84 -2.43 0.62 -25.29
N THR A 85 -2.78 0.18 -24.07
CA THR A 85 -2.28 0.80 -22.83
C THR A 85 -0.75 0.72 -22.78
N PRO A 86 -0.05 1.85 -22.54
CA PRO A 86 1.40 1.85 -22.38
C PRO A 86 1.86 0.98 -21.21
N LEU A 87 3.01 0.29 -21.37
CA LEU A 87 3.59 -0.54 -20.31
C LEU A 87 3.87 0.22 -19.00
N ALA A 88 4.10 1.54 -19.08
CA ALA A 88 4.34 2.38 -17.92
C ALA A 88 3.07 2.64 -17.08
N GLU A 89 1.90 2.63 -17.71
CA GLU A 89 0.60 2.88 -17.06
C GLU A 89 -0.07 1.57 -16.62
N LEU A 90 0.26 0.47 -17.32
CA LEU A 90 -0.33 -0.85 -17.12
C LEU A 90 -0.38 -1.30 -15.65
N PRO A 91 0.69 -1.19 -14.83
CA PRO A 91 0.65 -1.70 -13.47
C PRO A 91 -0.38 -1.02 -12.57
N GLY A 92 -0.49 0.30 -12.66
CA GLY A 92 -1.45 1.07 -11.86
C GLY A 92 -2.88 0.74 -12.27
N GLU A 93 -3.15 0.73 -13.57
CA GLU A 93 -4.46 0.45 -14.13
C GLU A 93 -4.96 -0.96 -13.79
N VAL A 94 -4.10 -1.98 -13.97
CA VAL A 94 -4.43 -3.37 -13.60
C VAL A 94 -4.69 -3.48 -12.09
N THR A 95 -3.82 -2.89 -11.26
CA THR A 95 -3.98 -2.95 -9.80
C THR A 95 -5.31 -2.36 -9.35
N ALA A 96 -5.69 -1.19 -9.89
CA ALA A 96 -6.93 -0.52 -9.53
C ALA A 96 -8.17 -1.31 -9.98
N ARG A 97 -8.18 -1.82 -11.22
CA ARG A 97 -9.31 -2.59 -11.76
C ARG A 97 -9.51 -3.92 -11.06
N VAL A 98 -8.43 -4.70 -10.90
CA VAL A 98 -8.51 -6.04 -10.29
C VAL A 98 -8.94 -5.95 -8.83
N LEU A 99 -8.38 -5.00 -8.06
CA LEU A 99 -8.81 -4.80 -6.68
C LEU A 99 -10.23 -4.23 -6.59
N GLY A 100 -10.61 -3.33 -7.49
CA GLY A 100 -11.98 -2.82 -7.57
C GLY A 100 -12.98 -3.96 -7.78
N GLU A 101 -12.75 -4.80 -8.77
CA GLU A 101 -13.60 -5.96 -9.08
C GLU A 101 -13.66 -6.95 -7.91
N ALA A 102 -12.50 -7.31 -7.35
CA ALA A 102 -12.43 -8.26 -6.23
C ALA A 102 -13.12 -7.73 -4.95
N LEU A 103 -13.20 -6.41 -4.78
CA LEU A 103 -13.92 -5.75 -3.70
C LEU A 103 -15.40 -5.46 -4.03
N GLY A 104 -15.88 -5.84 -5.22
CA GLY A 104 -17.27 -5.72 -5.63
C GLY A 104 -17.66 -4.38 -6.26
N ALA A 105 -16.70 -3.56 -6.69
CA ALA A 105 -17.00 -2.33 -7.43
C ALA A 105 -17.68 -2.67 -8.77
N THR A 106 -18.74 -1.95 -9.11
CA THR A 106 -19.54 -2.20 -10.32
C THR A 106 -19.16 -1.30 -11.50
N ASP A 107 -18.64 -0.10 -11.21
CA ASP A 107 -18.12 0.82 -12.22
C ASP A 107 -16.60 0.89 -12.11
N LEU A 108 -15.93 -0.04 -12.81
CA LEU A 108 -14.47 -0.17 -12.74
C LEU A 108 -13.73 1.00 -13.40
N ASP A 109 -14.35 1.69 -14.37
CA ASP A 109 -13.73 2.84 -15.02
C ASP A 109 -13.69 4.05 -14.07
N ALA A 110 -14.82 4.36 -13.43
CA ALA A 110 -14.86 5.41 -12.40
C ALA A 110 -13.97 5.06 -11.20
N PHE A 111 -13.96 3.79 -10.79
CA PHE A 111 -13.12 3.31 -9.71
C PHE A 111 -11.63 3.47 -10.03
N ALA A 112 -11.19 2.96 -11.19
CA ALA A 112 -9.78 3.01 -11.60
C ALA A 112 -9.28 4.45 -11.77
N ALA A 113 -10.14 5.38 -12.22
CA ALA A 113 -9.82 6.79 -12.31
C ALA A 113 -9.70 7.47 -10.93
N ALA A 114 -10.51 7.07 -9.95
CA ALA A 114 -10.51 7.68 -8.61
C ALA A 114 -9.32 7.24 -7.73
N VAL A 115 -8.86 5.99 -7.85
CA VAL A 115 -7.76 5.44 -7.03
C VAL A 115 -6.48 6.30 -7.07
N PRO A 116 -5.87 6.64 -8.23
CA PRO A 116 -4.64 7.41 -8.27
C PRO A 116 -4.79 8.81 -7.63
N VAL A 117 -5.94 9.46 -7.82
CA VAL A 117 -6.24 10.78 -7.26
C VAL A 117 -6.14 10.76 -5.73
N VAL A 118 -6.81 9.79 -5.10
CA VAL A 118 -6.80 9.66 -3.64
C VAL A 118 -5.47 9.10 -3.13
N ALA A 119 -4.85 8.16 -3.85
CA ALA A 119 -3.60 7.51 -3.44
C ALA A 119 -2.43 8.51 -3.35
N ALA A 120 -2.41 9.53 -4.21
CA ALA A 120 -1.37 10.55 -4.22
C ALA A 120 -1.23 11.29 -2.87
N GLY A 121 -2.34 11.59 -2.20
CA GLY A 121 -2.36 12.26 -0.90
C GLY A 121 -2.42 11.31 0.30
N TYR A 122 -2.74 10.03 0.11
CA TYR A 122 -3.09 9.11 1.20
C TYR A 122 -2.05 9.01 2.32
N LEU A 123 -0.76 8.89 1.97
CA LEU A 123 0.31 8.70 2.95
C LEU A 123 0.68 9.99 3.69
N THR A 124 0.83 11.09 2.97
CA THR A 124 1.32 12.37 3.51
C THR A 124 0.21 13.26 4.05
N GLY A 125 -1.04 12.99 3.66
CA GLY A 125 -2.09 14.00 3.68
C GLY A 125 -1.91 14.95 2.48
N GLY A 126 -2.81 15.90 2.38
CA GLY A 126 -2.79 16.94 1.36
C GLY A 126 -3.77 18.04 1.71
N GLU A 127 -3.64 19.18 1.05
CA GLU A 127 -4.64 20.24 1.13
C GLU A 127 -5.99 19.70 0.63
N PRO A 128 -7.10 20.02 1.32
CA PRO A 128 -8.42 19.65 0.84
C PRO A 128 -8.65 20.14 -0.59
N SER A 129 -9.13 19.26 -1.46
CA SER A 129 -9.48 19.62 -2.83
C SER A 129 -10.80 18.96 -3.21
N ALA A 130 -11.63 19.70 -3.96
CA ALA A 130 -12.91 19.18 -4.44
C ALA A 130 -12.76 17.93 -5.31
N GLU A 131 -11.64 17.82 -6.03
CA GLU A 131 -11.31 16.66 -6.86
C GLU A 131 -11.02 15.42 -5.99
N THR A 132 -10.19 15.55 -4.96
CA THR A 132 -9.91 14.44 -4.02
C THR A 132 -11.17 14.04 -3.26
N ASP A 133 -11.98 15.00 -2.84
CA ASP A 133 -13.23 14.73 -2.12
C ASP A 133 -14.22 13.97 -3.02
N ALA A 134 -14.39 14.39 -4.27
CA ALA A 134 -15.23 13.70 -5.24
C ALA A 134 -14.73 12.28 -5.52
N ALA A 135 -13.41 12.09 -5.68
CA ALA A 135 -12.82 10.77 -5.88
C ALA A 135 -13.04 9.86 -4.65
N VAL A 136 -12.93 10.38 -3.42
CA VAL A 136 -13.25 9.62 -2.20
C VAL A 136 -14.73 9.21 -2.19
N GLU A 137 -15.65 10.10 -2.57
CA GLU A 137 -17.08 9.76 -2.63
C GLU A 137 -17.38 8.68 -3.66
N VAL A 138 -16.70 8.68 -4.82
CA VAL A 138 -16.79 7.58 -5.80
C VAL A 138 -16.38 6.26 -5.17
N LEU A 139 -15.24 6.21 -4.48
CA LEU A 139 -14.75 4.99 -3.83
C LEU A 139 -15.69 4.51 -2.70
N ARG A 140 -16.23 5.44 -1.90
CA ARG A 140 -17.20 5.13 -0.83
C ARG A 140 -18.51 4.57 -1.39
N ALA A 141 -19.01 5.14 -2.47
CA ALA A 141 -20.24 4.68 -3.12
C ALA A 141 -20.07 3.26 -3.69
N GLN A 142 -18.92 2.95 -4.27
CA GLN A 142 -18.63 1.62 -4.86
C GLN A 142 -18.33 0.54 -3.82
N LEU A 143 -17.72 0.89 -2.67
CA LEU A 143 -17.27 -0.07 -1.65
C LEU A 143 -18.14 -0.11 -0.39
N GLY A 144 -19.23 0.66 -0.38
CA GLY A 144 -20.32 0.54 0.58
C GLY A 144 -21.24 -0.66 0.27
N PRO A 145 -22.23 -0.94 1.12
CA PRO A 145 -22.55 -0.27 2.38
C PRO A 145 -21.63 -0.70 3.55
N GLY A 146 -21.75 -0.01 4.68
CA GLY A 146 -21.03 -0.35 5.92
C GLY A 146 -20.87 0.86 6.85
N GLY A 147 -20.35 0.62 8.05
CA GLY A 147 -19.89 1.69 8.93
C GLY A 147 -18.62 2.36 8.41
N ASP A 148 -18.29 3.55 8.92
CA ASP A 148 -17.16 4.35 8.42
C ASP A 148 -15.82 3.59 8.43
N GLU A 149 -15.53 2.84 9.49
CA GLU A 149 -14.28 2.06 9.58
C GLU A 149 -14.24 0.88 8.60
N GLU A 150 -15.39 0.27 8.30
CA GLU A 150 -15.49 -0.86 7.34
C GLU A 150 -15.28 -0.36 5.92
N VAL A 151 -15.98 0.70 5.54
CA VAL A 151 -15.83 1.32 4.21
C VAL A 151 -14.41 1.88 4.05
N ALA A 152 -13.87 2.55 5.07
CA ALA A 152 -12.49 3.05 5.02
C ALA A 152 -11.46 1.91 4.92
N ALA A 153 -11.70 0.76 5.58
CA ALA A 153 -10.84 -0.41 5.44
C ALA A 153 -10.77 -0.86 3.97
N ARG A 154 -11.92 -1.06 3.31
CA ARG A 154 -12.00 -1.44 1.88
C ARG A 154 -11.37 -0.41 0.97
N VAL A 155 -11.71 0.88 1.15
CA VAL A 155 -11.13 1.99 0.38
C VAL A 155 -9.60 2.04 0.54
N SER A 156 -9.07 1.75 1.73
CA SER A 156 -7.62 1.82 1.97
C SER A 156 -6.79 0.73 1.29
N LEU A 157 -7.42 -0.38 0.88
CA LEU A 157 -6.72 -1.50 0.23
C LEU A 157 -6.16 -1.10 -1.14
N PRO A 158 -6.95 -0.62 -2.12
CA PRO A 158 -6.44 -0.18 -3.41
C PRO A 158 -5.48 1.02 -3.24
N LEU A 159 -5.73 1.96 -2.32
CA LEU A 159 -4.84 3.10 -2.12
C LEU A 159 -3.43 2.70 -1.66
N GLN A 160 -3.34 1.76 -0.73
CA GLN A 160 -2.06 1.25 -0.24
C GLN A 160 -1.38 0.32 -1.26
N ALA A 161 -2.17 -0.46 -1.99
CA ALA A 161 -1.65 -1.35 -3.02
C ALA A 161 -1.15 -0.57 -4.25
N TYR A 162 -1.82 0.51 -4.67
CA TYR A 162 -1.62 1.17 -5.95
C TYR A 162 -0.15 1.53 -6.20
N ALA A 163 0.42 2.44 -5.41
CA ALA A 163 1.79 2.91 -5.66
C ALA A 163 2.85 1.82 -5.43
N ALA A 164 2.69 1.01 -4.38
CA ALA A 164 3.66 -0.03 -4.03
C ALA A 164 3.68 -1.16 -5.07
N THR A 165 2.50 -1.64 -5.48
CA THR A 165 2.36 -2.73 -6.46
C THR A 165 2.70 -2.24 -7.86
N ALA A 166 2.29 -1.03 -8.24
CA ALA A 166 2.65 -0.46 -9.53
C ALA A 166 4.18 -0.30 -9.68
N LYS A 167 4.84 0.19 -8.63
CA LYS A 167 6.30 0.32 -8.60
C LYS A 167 6.98 -1.05 -8.70
N LEU A 168 6.56 -2.02 -7.87
CA LEU A 168 7.11 -3.38 -7.90
C LEU A 168 6.93 -4.05 -9.27
N ALA A 169 5.75 -3.93 -9.87
CA ALA A 169 5.49 -4.46 -11.20
C ALA A 169 6.29 -3.75 -12.29
N ALA A 170 6.41 -2.43 -12.26
CA ALA A 170 7.25 -1.70 -13.20
C ALA A 170 8.70 -2.21 -13.18
N THR A 171 9.26 -2.44 -11.99
CA THR A 171 10.61 -3.03 -11.84
C THR A 171 10.65 -4.47 -12.32
N ALA A 172 9.67 -5.31 -11.97
CA ALA A 172 9.59 -6.71 -12.40
C ALA A 172 9.46 -6.85 -13.92
N LEU A 173 8.78 -5.91 -14.58
CA LEU A 173 8.69 -5.86 -16.04
C LEU A 173 10.05 -5.62 -16.71
N GLY A 174 11.01 -4.97 -16.03
CA GLY A 174 12.40 -4.88 -16.48
C GLY A 174 13.09 -6.24 -16.60
N PHE A 175 12.59 -7.25 -15.88
CA PHE A 175 13.06 -8.64 -15.92
C PHE A 175 12.12 -9.57 -16.68
N ALA A 176 11.13 -9.03 -17.41
CA ALA A 176 10.14 -9.83 -18.12
C ALA A 176 10.78 -10.75 -19.17
N SER A 177 11.88 -10.34 -19.82
CA SER A 177 12.58 -11.17 -20.82
C SER A 177 13.51 -12.23 -20.23
N ALA A 178 13.75 -12.22 -18.91
CA ALA A 178 14.59 -13.21 -18.26
C ALA A 178 13.94 -14.61 -18.34
N PRO A 179 14.71 -15.67 -18.65
CA PRO A 179 14.19 -17.04 -18.63
C PRO A 179 13.88 -17.46 -17.20
N GLY A 180 12.94 -18.41 -17.04
CA GLY A 180 12.59 -18.98 -15.74
C GLY A 180 11.20 -18.57 -15.25
N PRO A 181 10.82 -19.02 -14.03
CA PRO A 181 9.55 -18.70 -13.41
C PRO A 181 9.38 -17.18 -13.22
N VAL A 182 8.13 -16.73 -13.12
CA VAL A 182 7.81 -15.31 -12.97
C VAL A 182 8.18 -14.81 -11.57
N GLU A 183 8.14 -15.71 -10.60
CA GLU A 183 8.53 -15.49 -9.21
C GLU A 183 9.96 -14.96 -9.11
N GLU A 184 10.88 -15.47 -9.93
CA GLU A 184 12.26 -14.96 -9.99
C GLU A 184 12.33 -13.50 -10.44
N ALA A 185 11.49 -13.08 -11.40
CA ALA A 185 11.43 -11.67 -11.81
C ALA A 185 10.87 -10.77 -10.70
N VAL A 186 9.91 -11.28 -9.92
CA VAL A 186 9.37 -10.55 -8.76
C VAL A 186 10.42 -10.42 -7.66
N ASP A 187 11.17 -11.49 -7.36
CA ASP A 187 12.22 -11.47 -6.34
C ASP A 187 13.42 -10.58 -6.74
N LEU A 188 13.79 -10.58 -8.01
CA LEU A 188 14.77 -9.63 -8.56
C LEU A 188 14.27 -8.18 -8.43
N ALA A 189 12.99 -7.93 -8.72
CA ALA A 189 12.41 -6.60 -8.55
C ALA A 189 12.47 -6.10 -7.11
N PHE A 190 12.22 -6.96 -6.12
CA PHE A 190 12.41 -6.62 -4.71
C PHE A 190 13.85 -6.26 -4.35
N THR A 191 14.81 -6.93 -4.98
CA THR A 191 16.23 -6.67 -4.76
C THR A 191 16.66 -5.34 -5.37
N GLU A 192 16.17 -5.05 -6.58
CA GLU A 192 16.54 -3.85 -7.36
C GLU A 192 15.86 -2.58 -6.83
N ASP A 193 14.52 -2.59 -6.73
CA ASP A 193 13.77 -1.40 -6.38
C ASP A 193 12.66 -1.69 -5.36
N ARG A 194 12.86 -1.13 -4.17
CA ARG A 194 12.01 -1.37 -3.01
C ARG A 194 10.70 -0.60 -3.14
N PRO A 195 9.54 -1.27 -3.13
CA PRO A 195 8.27 -0.60 -3.36
C PRO A 195 7.88 0.37 -2.24
N VAL A 196 8.38 0.13 -1.01
CA VAL A 196 8.24 1.06 0.12
C VAL A 196 9.61 1.67 0.42
N PRO A 197 9.87 2.92 -0.01
CA PRO A 197 11.19 3.53 0.16
C PRO A 197 11.46 3.96 1.60
N VAL A 198 10.41 4.33 2.35
CA VAL A 198 10.51 4.90 3.69
C VAL A 198 9.29 4.51 4.54
N LEU A 199 9.55 4.19 5.82
CA LEU A 199 8.54 4.14 6.88
C LEU A 199 8.83 5.25 7.90
N ARG A 200 7.78 5.87 8.47
CA ARG A 200 7.93 6.96 9.45
C ARG A 200 7.41 6.52 10.82
N ARG A 201 8.14 6.86 11.88
CA ARG A 201 7.73 6.68 13.27
C ARG A 201 8.01 7.94 14.08
N ILE A 202 7.25 8.14 15.16
CA ILE A 202 7.51 9.18 16.15
C ILE A 202 7.85 8.50 17.47
N SER A 203 8.87 8.98 18.17
CA SER A 203 9.17 8.51 19.52
C SER A 203 8.19 9.11 20.52
N ALA A 204 7.47 8.28 21.27
CA ALA A 204 6.54 8.71 22.31
C ALA A 204 7.25 9.05 23.64
N ALA A 205 8.50 8.61 23.80
CA ALA A 205 9.31 8.83 25.00
C ALA A 205 10.80 8.87 24.65
N ASP A 206 11.61 9.44 25.53
CA ASP A 206 13.07 9.35 25.42
C ASP A 206 13.50 7.88 25.46
N THR A 207 14.34 7.46 24.51
CA THR A 207 14.77 6.07 24.37
C THR A 207 16.13 5.97 23.70
N VAL A 208 16.70 4.76 23.63
CA VAL A 208 17.97 4.48 22.96
C VAL A 208 17.74 3.40 21.90
N VAL A 209 18.20 3.65 20.67
CA VAL A 209 18.13 2.71 19.55
C VAL A 209 19.52 2.54 18.96
N GLY A 210 20.09 1.34 19.04
CA GLY A 210 21.43 1.07 18.51
C GLY A 210 22.51 1.96 19.14
N GLY A 211 22.37 2.29 20.42
CA GLY A 211 23.31 3.17 21.14
C GLY A 211 23.09 4.68 20.96
N GLU A 212 22.14 5.09 20.11
CA GLU A 212 21.79 6.49 19.89
C GLU A 212 20.56 6.90 20.70
N THR A 213 20.65 8.02 21.44
CA THR A 213 19.53 8.58 22.20
C THR A 213 18.55 9.27 21.25
N ILE A 214 17.29 8.85 21.32
CA ILE A 214 16.19 9.38 20.52
C ILE A 214 15.22 10.09 21.48
N PRO A 215 15.05 11.42 21.39
CA PRO A 215 14.17 12.16 22.29
C PRO A 215 12.69 11.93 21.95
N ALA A 216 11.82 12.14 22.94
CA ALA A 216 10.38 12.17 22.76
C ALA A 216 9.99 13.24 21.71
N GLY A 217 9.07 12.88 20.82
CA GLY A 217 8.63 13.70 19.70
C GLY A 217 9.57 13.67 18.49
N ALA A 218 10.73 12.99 18.55
CA ALA A 218 11.59 12.83 17.39
C ALA A 218 10.91 11.97 16.32
N GLU A 219 11.11 12.35 15.06
CA GLU A 219 10.70 11.56 13.91
C GLU A 219 11.85 10.65 13.45
N LEU A 220 11.51 9.40 13.16
CA LEU A 220 12.43 8.43 12.57
C LEU A 220 11.95 8.06 11.17
N VAL A 221 12.83 8.28 10.20
CA VAL A 221 12.72 7.88 8.80
C VAL A 221 13.48 6.57 8.63
N LEU A 222 12.75 5.47 8.51
CA LEU A 222 13.30 4.12 8.35
C LEU A 222 13.35 3.80 6.86
N SER A 223 14.54 3.48 6.34
CA SER A 223 14.71 3.09 4.94
C SER A 223 14.92 1.57 4.88
N PRO A 224 13.84 0.76 4.74
CA PRO A 224 13.98 -0.69 4.71
C PRO A 224 14.85 -1.13 3.54
N ILE A 225 15.76 -2.09 3.79
CA ILE A 225 16.67 -2.63 2.77
C ILE A 225 16.42 -4.11 2.45
N THR A 226 15.55 -4.79 3.20
CA THR A 226 15.21 -6.21 3.01
C THR A 226 13.75 -6.36 2.67
N ARG A 227 13.37 -7.48 2.05
CA ARG A 227 11.96 -7.83 1.81
C ARG A 227 11.14 -7.84 3.11
N GLU A 228 11.69 -8.44 4.16
CA GLU A 228 11.07 -8.52 5.50
C GLU A 228 10.79 -7.12 6.07
N THR A 229 11.73 -6.19 5.93
CA THR A 229 11.53 -4.81 6.40
C THR A 229 10.69 -3.96 5.45
N ALA A 230 10.62 -4.30 4.16
CA ALA A 230 9.78 -3.62 3.17
C ALA A 230 8.29 -3.97 3.30
N PHE A 231 7.97 -5.24 3.57
CA PHE A 231 6.63 -5.65 4.01
C PHE A 231 6.38 -5.35 5.48
N GLY A 232 7.40 -4.93 6.22
CA GLY A 232 7.31 -4.59 7.63
C GLY A 232 7.38 -5.82 8.53
N THR A 233 7.89 -5.60 9.74
CA THR A 233 8.05 -6.63 10.77
C THR A 233 7.46 -6.15 12.10
N GLY A 234 7.50 -7.01 13.12
CA GLY A 234 7.06 -6.70 14.47
C GLY A 234 5.56 -6.49 14.59
N ARG A 235 5.15 -5.31 15.07
CA ARG A 235 3.75 -5.06 15.46
C ARG A 235 2.80 -4.87 14.27
N ARG A 236 3.35 -4.56 13.08
CA ARG A 236 2.57 -4.13 11.91
C ARG A 236 3.10 -4.72 10.58
N PRO A 237 3.27 -6.05 10.45
CA PRO A 237 3.64 -6.64 9.17
C PRO A 237 2.51 -6.45 8.15
N CYS A 238 2.88 -6.34 6.87
CA CYS A 238 1.94 -6.25 5.77
C CYS A 238 1.13 -7.54 5.69
N PRO A 239 -0.20 -7.50 5.83
CA PRO A 239 -1.02 -8.69 5.71
C PRO A 239 -1.28 -9.14 4.25
N ALA A 240 -0.88 -8.33 3.27
CA ALA A 240 -1.23 -8.50 1.85
C ALA A 240 -0.06 -8.90 0.94
N GLU A 241 1.03 -9.43 1.50
CA GLU A 241 2.22 -9.78 0.71
C GLU A 241 1.90 -10.78 -0.42
N ALA A 242 1.17 -11.84 -0.13
CA ALA A 242 0.81 -12.85 -1.12
C ALA A 242 -0.04 -12.27 -2.26
N GLN A 243 -0.99 -11.39 -1.94
CA GLN A 243 -1.85 -10.70 -2.91
C GLN A 243 -1.03 -9.76 -3.80
N ALA A 244 -0.10 -8.99 -3.23
CA ALA A 244 0.77 -8.10 -3.98
C ALA A 244 1.64 -8.88 -4.98
N VAL A 245 2.28 -9.96 -4.52
CA VAL A 245 3.10 -10.84 -5.38
C VAL A 245 2.26 -11.45 -6.51
N ALA A 246 1.05 -11.92 -6.21
CA ALA A 246 0.13 -12.49 -7.19
C ALA A 246 -0.27 -11.49 -8.27
N LEU A 247 -0.64 -10.25 -7.90
CA LEU A 247 -0.98 -9.18 -8.84
C LEU A 247 0.20 -8.89 -9.79
N VAL A 248 1.40 -8.72 -9.24
CA VAL A 248 2.60 -8.47 -10.05
C VAL A 248 2.91 -9.63 -10.98
N ALA A 249 2.83 -10.86 -10.47
CA ALA A 249 3.09 -12.04 -11.28
C ALA A 249 2.14 -12.11 -12.49
N GLY A 250 0.84 -11.87 -12.29
CA GLY A 250 -0.14 -11.86 -13.40
C GLY A 250 0.16 -10.79 -14.45
N ILE A 251 0.58 -9.59 -14.03
CA ILE A 251 1.00 -8.51 -14.95
C ILE A 251 2.21 -8.95 -15.79
N VAL A 252 3.24 -9.53 -15.15
CA VAL A 252 4.46 -9.99 -15.83
C VAL A 252 4.16 -11.14 -16.80
N GLU A 253 3.29 -12.08 -16.41
CA GLU A 253 2.83 -13.18 -17.28
C GLU A 253 2.18 -12.67 -18.56
N ALA A 254 1.29 -11.67 -18.46
CA ALA A 254 0.62 -11.09 -19.61
C ALA A 254 1.61 -10.43 -20.58
N VAL A 255 2.65 -9.76 -20.04
CA VAL A 255 3.69 -9.13 -20.86
C VAL A 255 4.61 -10.18 -21.50
N ARG A 256 4.97 -11.25 -20.80
CA ARG A 256 5.77 -12.37 -21.31
C ARG A 256 5.08 -13.15 -22.43
N ALA A 257 3.75 -13.17 -22.43
CA ALA A 257 2.94 -13.87 -23.42
C ALA A 257 2.76 -13.10 -24.75
N ARG A 258 3.29 -11.87 -24.87
CA ARG A 258 3.31 -11.08 -26.11
C ARG A 258 4.42 -11.57 -27.05
#